data_AF-A0A212K5Z8-F1
#
_entry.id   AF-A0A212K5Z8-F1
#
_cell.length_a   1.000
_cell.length_b   1.000
_cell.length_c   1.000
_cell.angle_alpha   90.00
_cell.angle_beta   90.00
_cell.angle_gamma   90.00
#
_symmetry.space_group_name_H-M   'P 1'
#
loop_
_entity.id
_entity.type
_entity.pdbx_description
1 polymer ?
#
loop_
_entity_poly.entity_id
_entity_poly.type
_entity_poly.pdbx_seq_one_letter_code
_entity_poly.pdbx_strand_id
1 'polypeptide(L)'
;MSGMQVTLTRAELVALGAERCKWRRRLQEVMDAKGINCNQLARILGVSHNTVYRVMSGTLHTPCVLDWLREAGAKEKYLCDPRTHGKEAA
;
A
#
# COMPACT_ATOMS: atom_id res chain seq x y z
N MET A 1 2.04 -23.83 -3.88
CA MET A 1 0.72 -23.17 -3.73
C MET A 1 0.68 -21.97 -4.65
N SER A 2 0.09 -22.12 -5.83
CA SER A 2 0.07 -21.07 -6.86
C SER A 2 -0.94 -20.00 -6.46
N GLY A 3 -0.47 -18.80 -6.14
CA GLY A 3 -1.33 -17.66 -5.79
C GLY A 3 -2.13 -17.24 -7.01
N MET A 4 -3.43 -17.51 -6.97
CA MET A 4 -4.41 -17.05 -7.95
C MET A 4 -4.34 -15.51 -8.03
N GLN A 5 -3.74 -14.98 -9.10
CA GLN A 5 -3.70 -13.55 -9.36
C GLN A 5 -5.12 -13.09 -9.66
N VAL A 6 -5.79 -12.50 -8.66
CA VAL A 6 -7.06 -11.83 -8.84
C VAL A 6 -6.82 -10.74 -9.89
N THR A 7 -7.38 -10.92 -11.08
CA THR A 7 -7.22 -9.97 -12.17
C THR A 7 -8.23 -8.85 -11.94
N LEU A 8 -7.88 -7.91 -11.06
CA LEU A 8 -8.69 -6.71 -10.82
C LEU A 8 -8.73 -5.85 -12.08
N THR A 9 -9.92 -5.37 -12.41
CA THR A 9 -10.12 -4.38 -13.46
C THR A 9 -9.41 -3.08 -13.10
N ARG A 10 -9.12 -2.26 -14.11
CA ARG A 10 -8.55 -0.93 -13.89
C ARG A 10 -9.43 -0.05 -12.99
N ALA A 11 -10.76 -0.18 -13.10
CA ALA A 11 -11.69 0.57 -12.27
C ALA A 11 -11.59 0.16 -10.79
N GLU A 12 -11.49 -1.14 -10.50
CA GLU A 12 -11.32 -1.65 -9.14
C GLU A 12 -9.97 -1.23 -8.54
N LEU A 13 -8.88 -1.27 -9.33
CA LEU A 13 -7.57 -0.77 -8.88
C LEU A 13 -7.62 0.73 -8.54
N VAL A 14 -8.35 1.53 -9.31
CA VAL A 14 -8.54 2.95 -9.03
C VAL A 14 -9.36 3.15 -7.75
N ALA A 15 -10.45 2.39 -7.57
CA ALA A 15 -11.27 2.44 -6.36
C ALA A 15 -10.47 2.07 -5.11
N LEU A 16 -9.66 1.02 -5.17
CA LEU A 16 -8.75 0.62 -4.08
C LEU A 16 -7.73 1.69 -3.76
N GLY A 17 -7.18 2.32 -4.79
CA GLY A 17 -6.28 3.46 -4.64
C GLY A 17 -6.94 4.63 -3.90
N ALA A 18 -8.14 5.01 -4.35
CA ALA A 18 -8.93 6.07 -3.73
C ALA A 18 -9.28 5.74 -2.27
N GLU A 19 -9.61 4.48 -1.97
CA GLU A 19 -9.88 4.03 -0.61
C GLU A 19 -8.64 4.15 0.29
N ARG A 20 -7.47 3.69 -0.18
CA ARG A 20 -6.20 3.86 0.56
C ARG A 20 -5.89 5.32 0.85
N CYS A 21 -6.19 6.23 -0.07
CA CYS A 21 -5.94 7.66 0.11
C CYS A 21 -6.71 8.23 1.32
N LYS A 22 -7.91 7.71 1.63
CA LYS A 22 -8.65 8.06 2.86
C LYS A 22 -7.89 7.68 4.13
N TRP A 23 -7.15 6.58 4.07
CA TRP A 23 -6.33 6.07 5.18
C TRP A 23 -4.90 6.63 5.22
N ARG A 24 -4.55 7.54 4.30
CA ARG A 24 -3.18 8.10 4.18
C ARG A 24 -2.64 8.61 5.51
N ARG A 25 -3.45 9.32 6.32
CA ARG A 25 -2.98 9.83 7.61
C ARG A 25 -2.64 8.70 8.59
N ARG A 26 -3.41 7.61 8.58
CA ARG A 26 -3.14 6.41 9.41
C ARG A 26 -1.90 5.67 8.94
N LEU A 27 -1.67 5.58 7.63
CA LEU A 27 -0.43 5.01 7.09
C LEU A 27 0.78 5.90 7.43
N GLN A 28 0.60 7.23 7.41
CA GLN A 28 1.64 8.16 7.84
C GLN A 28 1.96 7.99 9.33
N GLU A 29 0.96 7.81 10.20
CA GLU A 29 1.18 7.51 11.62
C GLU A 29 2.02 6.24 11.84
N VAL A 30 1.85 5.21 11.00
CA VAL A 30 2.68 3.99 11.04
C VAL A 30 4.14 4.32 10.70
N MET A 31 4.37 5.13 9.67
CA MET A 31 5.70 5.58 9.29
C MET A 31 6.34 6.47 10.38
N ASP A 32 5.57 7.40 10.92
CA ASP A 32 5.98 8.33 11.97
C ASP A 32 6.35 7.56 13.25
N ALA A 33 5.59 6.53 13.63
CA ALA A 33 5.88 5.66 14.77
C ALA A 33 7.18 4.86 14.61
N LYS A 34 7.62 4.61 13.36
CA LYS A 34 8.93 4.01 13.05
C LYS A 34 10.05 5.05 12.89
N GLY A 35 9.74 6.34 13.00
CA GLY A 35 10.71 7.42 12.80
C GLY A 35 11.22 7.53 11.35
N ILE A 36 10.45 7.04 10.37
CA ILE A 36 10.85 6.98 8.96
C ILE A 36 9.95 7.88 8.13
N ASN A 37 10.54 8.67 7.24
CA ASN A 37 9.81 9.45 6.23
C ASN A 37 9.85 8.77 4.85
N CYS A 38 9.08 9.30 3.88
CA CYS A 38 8.99 8.75 2.53
C CYS A 38 10.35 8.66 1.80
N ASN A 39 11.27 9.61 2.03
CA ASN A 39 12.59 9.59 1.40
C ASN A 39 13.46 8.46 1.97
N GLN A 40 13.43 8.27 3.29
CA GLN A 40 14.15 7.18 3.95
C GLN A 40 13.58 5.83 3.51
N LEU A 41 12.25 5.68 3.48
CA LEU A 41 11.60 4.46 3.01
C LEU A 41 11.96 4.15 1.56
N ALA A 42 11.96 5.16 0.69
CA ALA A 42 12.36 5.01 -0.71
C ALA A 42 13.79 4.46 -0.85
N ARG A 43 14.73 4.97 -0.04
CA ARG A 43 16.12 4.47 -0.01
C ARG A 43 16.21 3.03 0.48
N ILE A 44 15.49 2.70 1.56
CA ILE A 44 15.46 1.33 2.12
C ILE A 44 14.96 0.32 1.08
N LEU A 45 13.92 0.68 0.33
CA LEU A 45 13.29 -0.19 -0.66
C LEU A 45 13.93 -0.11 -2.05
N GLY A 46 14.93 0.76 -2.26
CA GLY A 46 15.54 0.97 -3.58
C GLY A 46 14.59 1.54 -4.64
N VAL A 47 13.55 2.28 -4.23
CA VAL A 47 12.56 2.90 -5.12
C VAL A 47 12.68 4.42 -5.11
N SER A 48 11.98 5.09 -6.03
CA SER A 48 11.93 6.55 -6.02
C SER A 48 11.03 7.07 -4.89
N HIS A 49 11.34 8.26 -4.35
CA HIS A 49 10.44 8.97 -3.43
C HIS A 49 9.02 9.12 -4.01
N ASN A 50 8.93 9.42 -5.32
CA ASN A 50 7.64 9.56 -6.00
C ASN A 50 6.87 8.23 -6.02
N THR A 51 7.53 7.09 -6.10
CA THR A 51 6.89 5.76 -5.99
C THR A 51 6.20 5.62 -4.64
N VAL A 52 6.90 5.92 -3.54
CA VAL A 52 6.33 5.86 -2.18
C VAL A 52 5.17 6.85 -2.03
N TYR A 53 5.35 8.09 -2.48
CA TYR A 53 4.31 9.12 -2.44
C TYR A 53 3.05 8.70 -3.21
N ARG A 54 3.21 8.11 -4.39
CA ARG A 54 2.10 7.63 -5.23
C ARG A 54 1.37 6.45 -4.61
N VAL A 55 2.07 5.57 -3.90
CA VAL A 55 1.44 4.50 -3.12
C VAL A 55 0.61 5.10 -1.98
N MET A 56 1.19 6.00 -1.20
CA MET A 56 0.51 6.68 -0.09
C MET A 56 -0.70 7.52 -0.53
N SER A 57 -0.64 8.12 -1.71
CA SER A 57 -1.74 8.89 -2.32
C SER A 57 -2.73 8.03 -3.12
N GLY A 58 -2.51 6.72 -3.21
CA GLY A 58 -3.45 5.81 -3.87
C GLY A 58 -3.36 5.75 -5.40
N THR A 59 -2.39 6.43 -6.02
CA THR A 59 -2.26 6.53 -7.49
C THR A 59 -1.31 5.49 -8.10
N LEU A 60 -0.69 4.68 -7.24
CA LEU A 60 0.15 3.54 -7.62
C LEU A 60 -0.03 2.43 -6.58
N HIS A 61 0.10 1.19 -7.02
CA HIS A 61 0.13 0.02 -6.16
C HIS A 61 1.49 -0.65 -6.31
N THR A 62 2.33 -0.58 -5.28
CA THR A 62 3.66 -1.18 -5.30
C THR A 62 3.76 -2.19 -4.17
N PRO A 63 3.90 -3.50 -4.46
CA PRO A 63 3.94 -4.56 -3.46
C PRO A 63 4.94 -4.30 -2.33
N CYS A 64 6.19 -3.94 -2.64
CA CYS A 64 7.22 -3.75 -1.61
C CYS A 64 6.90 -2.63 -0.61
N VAL A 65 6.22 -1.55 -1.04
CA VAL A 65 5.80 -0.47 -0.15
C VAL A 65 4.64 -0.94 0.75
N LEU A 66 3.69 -1.70 0.18
CA LEU A 66 2.56 -2.24 0.94
C LEU A 66 3.00 -3.32 1.93
N ASP A 67 3.95 -4.17 1.55
CA ASP A 67 4.55 -5.19 2.41
C ASP A 67 5.31 -4.54 3.56
N TRP A 68 6.09 -3.49 3.30
CA TRP A 68 6.75 -2.74 4.37
C TRP A 68 5.75 -2.11 5.34
N LEU A 69 4.66 -1.50 4.83
CA LEU A 69 3.62 -0.90 5.70
C LEU A 69 2.93 -1.97 6.57
N ARG A 70 2.67 -3.15 6.00
CA ARG A 70 2.12 -4.31 6.71
C ARG A 70 3.04 -4.75 7.84
N GLU A 71 4.32 -4.97 7.55
CA GLU A 71 5.35 -5.34 8.53
C GLU A 71 5.55 -4.26 9.59
N ALA A 72 5.41 -2.98 9.23
CA ALA A 72 5.49 -1.86 10.14
C ALA A 72 4.29 -1.75 11.10
N GLY A 73 3.21 -2.51 10.87
CA GLY A 73 2.03 -2.59 11.73
C GLY A 73 0.78 -1.87 11.19
N ALA A 74 0.74 -1.51 9.90
CA ALA A 74 -0.47 -1.02 9.28
C ALA A 74 -1.56 -2.11 9.28
N LYS A 75 -2.80 -1.73 9.61
CA LYS A 75 -3.94 -2.65 9.52
C LYS A 75 -4.26 -2.94 8.04
N GLU A 76 -4.62 -4.18 7.71
CA GLU A 76 -4.93 -4.59 6.32
C GLU A 76 -5.98 -3.68 5.65
N LYS A 77 -7.01 -3.27 6.39
CA LYS A 77 -8.05 -2.35 5.90
C LYS A 77 -7.51 -0.99 5.41
N TYR A 78 -6.33 -0.57 5.86
CA TYR A 78 -5.69 0.68 5.42
C TYR A 78 -4.83 0.49 4.17
N LEU A 79 -4.31 -0.73 3.94
CA LEU A 79 -3.43 -1.02 2.81
C LEU A 79 -4.20 -1.06 1.50
N CYS A 80 -5.47 -1.49 1.56
CA CYS A 80 -6.33 -1.71 0.39
C CYS A 80 -5.53 -2.45 -0.70
N ASP A 81 -4.87 -3.54 -0.29
CA ASP A 81 -3.91 -4.26 -1.12
C ASP A 81 -4.66 -5.04 -2.21
N PRO A 82 -4.40 -4.75 -3.50
CA PRO A 82 -5.01 -5.46 -4.62
C PRO A 82 -4.85 -6.99 -4.54
N ARG A 83 -3.79 -7.48 -3.88
CA ARG A 83 -3.49 -8.92 -3.75
C ARG A 83 -4.38 -9.64 -2.75
N THR A 84 -4.95 -8.92 -1.78
CA THR A 84 -5.77 -9.51 -0.70
C THR A 84 -7.26 -9.18 -0.83
N HIS A 85 -7.62 -8.22 -1.69
CA HIS A 85 -9.02 -7.81 -1.85
C HIS A 85 -9.95 -8.92 -2.36
N GLY A 86 -9.43 -9.91 -3.10
CA GLY A 86 -10.20 -11.10 -3.48
C GLY A 86 -10.25 -12.21 -2.42
N LYS A 87 -9.61 -12.05 -1.26
CA LYS A 87 -9.62 -13.05 -0.17
C LYS A 87 -10.62 -12.75 0.94
N GLU A 88 -11.18 -11.54 1.02
CA GLU A 88 -12.22 -11.20 2.02
C GLU A 88 -13.66 -11.50 1.54
N ALA A 89 -13.85 -11.91 0.28
CA ALA A 89 -15.16 -12.23 -0.30
C ALA A 89 -15.48 -13.74 -0.34
N ALA A 90 -14.71 -14.59 0.35
CA ALA A 90 -14.89 -16.04 0.38
C ALA A 90 -14.98 -16.58 1.81
#